data_AF-A0A1F8ADR8-F1
#
_entry.id   AF-A0A1F8ADR8-F1
#
_cell.length_a   1.000
_cell.length_b   1.000
_cell.length_c   1.000
_cell.angle_alpha   90.00
_cell.angle_beta   90.00
_cell.angle_gamma   90.00
#
_symmetry.space_group_name_H-M   'P 1'
#
loop_
_entity.id
_entity.type
_entity.pdbx_description
1 polymer ?
#
loop_
_entity_poly.entity_id
_entity_poly.type
_entity_poly.pdbx_seq_one_letter_code
_entity_poly.pdbx_strand_id
1 'polypeptide(L)'
;MTLHRSGAGADQRTETFRINVCRVERTLTTYLPARGHLRYKEFDWVNIIILSGMHLLVCIGAFGTPLQLETAIWMCIYDFFIALSLTAGYHRLWSHKSYRARLPLRICLATLGAGAFQWSIKWWSYKHRAHHRYIDTDLDPYNARKGLFYSHIGWLFHKDEGKQTGKIDSTDLNEDPVVIWQQRIYVPLSILAGVVFPSLVASLWDDLPGGIVYASCLRIVFRWHMTFCTNSLAHYMGEQPFDDRHSPRNHLFTALLTLGEGYHNFHHEFPNDYRNGIQWYDYDPTKWSIWIWKQLGLASSLNQTQVNETEKSRVQQLQKHLDKKRATLIWGPTLDELPAIEWDTYVKEVKNGARLLVIEGVVHDVTEFMAVHPGGRAILAANIGKDATGLFLGKVYNHSNAANNLLSTMRVGVIIARNDGDDGDSHTSAVSTSFSR
;
A
#
# COMPACT_ATOMS: atom_id res chain seq x y z
N MET A 1 -10.84 21.40 42.18
CA MET A 1 -12.02 21.64 41.30
C MET A 1 -11.74 22.95 40.57
N THR A 2 -11.59 23.06 39.25
CA THR A 2 -12.07 22.22 38.16
C THR A 2 -11.22 22.47 36.90
N LEU A 3 -10.63 21.38 36.40
CA LEU A 3 -10.23 21.01 35.03
C LEU A 3 -10.21 22.06 33.90
N HIS A 4 -9.01 22.33 33.37
CA HIS A 4 -8.80 22.64 31.95
C HIS A 4 -8.44 21.32 31.24
N ARG A 5 -9.33 20.83 30.37
CA ARG A 5 -9.07 19.67 29.48
C ARG A 5 -8.31 20.13 28.24
N SER A 6 -7.12 19.58 28.02
CA SER A 6 -6.40 19.62 26.76
C SER A 6 -7.05 18.64 25.77
N GLY A 7 -7.49 19.16 24.62
CA GLY A 7 -7.88 18.37 23.46
C GLY A 7 -6.66 18.13 22.58
N ALA A 8 -5.97 17.01 22.80
CA ALA A 8 -4.90 16.54 21.92
C ALA A 8 -5.15 15.06 21.61
N GLY A 9 -6.02 14.80 20.63
CA GLY A 9 -6.36 13.43 20.22
C GLY A 9 -7.04 13.30 18.85
N ALA A 10 -7.31 14.40 18.15
CA ALA A 10 -8.06 14.37 16.89
C ALA A 10 -7.20 14.56 15.63
N ASP A 11 -5.90 14.89 15.73
CA ASP A 11 -5.24 15.61 14.62
C ASP A 11 -4.54 14.73 13.56
N GLN A 12 -4.12 13.51 13.89
CA GLN A 12 -3.33 12.70 12.92
C GLN A 12 -4.15 12.17 11.73
N ARG A 13 -5.43 11.81 11.92
CA ARG A 13 -6.26 11.34 10.80
C ARG A 13 -6.70 12.48 9.89
N THR A 14 -6.97 13.66 10.46
CA THR A 14 -7.37 14.86 9.71
C THR A 14 -6.21 15.49 8.95
N GLU A 15 -4.99 15.49 9.49
CA GLU A 15 -3.81 15.93 8.75
C GLU A 15 -3.51 14.99 7.56
N THR A 16 -3.55 13.68 7.78
CA THR A 16 -3.31 12.71 6.69
C THR A 16 -4.35 12.85 5.58
N PHE A 17 -5.62 13.12 5.92
CA PHE A 17 -6.68 13.38 4.95
C PHE A 17 -6.49 14.71 4.21
N ARG A 18 -6.13 15.80 4.91
CA ARG A 18 -5.84 17.11 4.29
C ARG A 18 -4.62 17.10 3.37
N ILE A 19 -3.56 16.38 3.75
CA ILE A 19 -2.36 16.20 2.93
C ILE A 19 -2.69 15.42 1.64
N ASN A 20 -3.56 14.42 1.73
CA ASN A 20 -4.02 13.66 0.56
C ASN A 20 -4.92 14.49 -0.37
N VAL A 21 -5.82 15.33 0.16
CA VAL A 21 -6.67 16.23 -0.65
C VAL A 21 -5.85 17.32 -1.34
N CYS A 22 -4.91 17.98 -0.65
CA CYS A 22 -4.05 18.99 -1.27
C CYS A 22 -3.11 18.41 -2.35
N ARG A 23 -2.71 17.13 -2.23
CA ARG A 23 -1.92 16.45 -3.27
C ARG A 23 -2.78 16.15 -4.50
N VAL A 24 -4.03 15.75 -4.33
CA VAL A 24 -4.98 15.56 -5.45
C VAL A 24 -5.26 16.89 -6.17
N GLU A 25 -5.47 17.99 -5.44
CA GLU A 25 -5.72 19.32 -6.04
C GLU A 25 -4.52 19.89 -6.82
N ARG A 26 -3.28 19.74 -6.30
CA ARG A 26 -2.06 20.17 -7.03
C ARG A 26 -1.80 19.39 -8.31
N THR A 27 -2.30 18.15 -8.40
CA THR A 27 -2.05 17.27 -9.55
C THR A 27 -3.06 17.50 -10.68
N LEU A 28 -4.21 18.12 -10.39
CA LEU A 28 -5.20 18.49 -11.42
C LEU A 28 -4.71 19.65 -12.31
N THR A 29 -3.72 20.43 -11.88
CA THR A 29 -3.23 21.63 -12.59
C THR A 29 -1.98 21.41 -13.46
N THR A 30 -1.39 20.21 -13.48
CA THR A 30 -0.03 20.00 -14.05
C THR A 30 0.03 19.34 -15.42
N TYR A 31 -1.03 19.40 -16.23
CA TYR A 31 -1.01 18.86 -17.60
C TYR A 31 -1.47 19.85 -18.67
N LEU A 32 -0.88 21.05 -18.65
CA LEU A 32 -0.70 21.81 -19.88
C LEU A 32 0.78 21.66 -20.27
N PRO A 33 1.10 21.03 -21.41
CA PRO A 33 2.48 20.91 -21.85
C PRO A 33 3.11 22.30 -21.93
N ALA A 34 4.29 22.46 -21.33
CA ALA A 34 5.12 23.63 -21.54
C ALA A 34 5.27 23.82 -23.05
N ARG A 35 4.93 25.02 -23.55
CA ARG A 35 4.94 25.45 -24.96
C ARG A 35 5.88 24.60 -25.83
N GLY A 36 5.32 23.54 -26.41
CA GLY A 36 5.97 22.63 -27.34
C GLY A 36 4.86 22.08 -28.22
N HIS A 37 5.02 22.19 -29.54
CA HIS A 37 3.99 21.84 -30.51
C HIS A 37 3.43 20.43 -30.24
N LEU A 38 2.19 20.34 -29.74
CA LEU A 38 1.42 19.11 -29.67
C LEU A 38 1.30 18.54 -31.09
N ARG A 39 2.07 17.50 -31.40
CA ARG A 39 2.02 16.88 -32.72
C ARG A 39 0.83 15.93 -32.74
N TYR A 40 -0.24 16.30 -33.47
CA TYR A 40 -1.46 15.50 -33.69
C TYR A 40 -1.22 14.00 -33.98
N LYS A 41 -0.06 13.66 -34.55
CA LYS A 41 0.34 12.28 -34.88
C LYS A 41 0.57 11.37 -33.66
N GLU A 42 0.81 11.94 -32.48
CA GLU A 42 1.09 11.22 -31.23
C GLU A 42 -0.18 10.74 -30.52
N PHE A 43 -1.36 11.25 -30.93
CA PHE A 43 -2.64 10.88 -30.33
C PHE A 43 -3.24 9.60 -30.93
N ASP A 44 -3.80 8.75 -30.06
CA ASP A 44 -4.60 7.59 -30.43
C ASP A 44 -6.07 8.00 -30.62
N TRP A 45 -6.36 8.47 -31.84
CA TRP A 45 -7.70 8.91 -32.23
C TRP A 45 -8.75 7.80 -32.13
N VAL A 46 -8.37 6.53 -32.25
CA VAL A 46 -9.32 5.42 -32.13
C VAL A 46 -9.81 5.32 -30.69
N ASN A 47 -8.90 5.31 -29.71
CA ASN A 47 -9.28 5.33 -28.30
C ASN A 47 -10.08 6.59 -27.95
N ILE A 48 -9.63 7.77 -28.39
CA ILE A 48 -10.30 9.04 -28.09
C ILE A 48 -11.75 9.03 -28.60
N ILE A 49 -11.97 8.58 -29.85
CA ILE A 49 -13.31 8.53 -30.45
C ILE A 49 -14.18 7.49 -29.74
N ILE A 50 -13.66 6.30 -29.45
CA ILE A 50 -14.42 5.25 -28.76
C ILE A 50 -14.81 5.68 -27.34
N LEU A 51 -13.85 6.21 -26.58
CA LEU A 51 -14.08 6.68 -25.21
C LEU A 51 -15.08 7.83 -25.23
N SER A 52 -14.81 8.92 -25.97
CA SER A 52 -15.67 10.11 -25.99
C SER A 52 -17.06 9.79 -26.58
N GLY A 53 -17.10 8.97 -27.64
CA GLY A 53 -18.33 8.55 -28.29
C GLY A 53 -19.24 7.76 -27.35
N MET A 54 -18.70 6.80 -26.58
CA MET A 54 -19.51 6.05 -25.62
C MET A 54 -20.05 6.92 -24.48
N HIS A 55 -19.26 7.86 -23.96
CA HIS A 55 -19.76 8.81 -22.95
C HIS A 55 -20.88 9.69 -23.52
N LEU A 56 -20.71 10.18 -24.75
CA LEU A 56 -21.73 11.00 -25.41
C LEU A 56 -23.02 10.20 -25.68
N LEU A 57 -22.90 8.94 -26.13
CA LEU A 57 -24.04 8.05 -26.34
C LEU A 57 -24.83 7.82 -25.05
N VAL A 58 -24.15 7.64 -23.90
CA VAL A 58 -24.82 7.53 -22.60
C VAL A 58 -25.54 8.83 -22.25
N CYS A 59 -24.88 9.98 -22.36
CA CYS A 59 -25.48 11.27 -22.04
C CYS A 59 -26.73 11.53 -22.89
N ILE A 60 -26.67 11.32 -24.21
CA ILE A 60 -27.80 11.52 -25.12
C ILE A 60 -28.88 10.46 -24.89
N GLY A 61 -28.51 9.19 -24.78
CA GLY A 61 -29.44 8.08 -24.61
C GLY A 61 -30.24 8.15 -23.31
N ALA A 62 -29.61 8.61 -22.23
CA ALA A 62 -30.26 8.78 -20.93
C ALA A 62 -31.35 9.86 -20.93
N PHE A 63 -31.26 10.89 -21.79
CA PHE A 63 -32.33 11.91 -21.91
C PHE A 63 -33.63 11.33 -22.50
N GLY A 64 -33.53 10.36 -23.41
CA GLY A 64 -34.68 9.80 -24.13
C GLY A 64 -35.18 8.46 -23.59
N THR A 65 -34.47 7.85 -22.64
CA THR A 65 -34.74 6.47 -22.19
C THR A 65 -34.85 6.44 -20.67
N PRO A 66 -36.04 6.29 -20.07
CA PRO A 66 -36.16 6.16 -18.62
C PRO A 66 -35.51 4.87 -18.13
N LEU A 67 -34.83 4.91 -16.98
CA LEU A 67 -34.25 3.72 -16.37
C LEU A 67 -35.34 2.90 -15.67
N GLN A 68 -35.66 1.72 -16.22
CA GLN A 68 -36.50 0.74 -15.54
C GLN A 68 -35.73 0.01 -14.44
N LEU A 69 -36.42 -0.41 -13.38
CA LEU A 69 -35.80 -1.04 -12.21
C LEU A 69 -35.17 -2.40 -12.58
N GLU A 70 -35.87 -3.18 -13.41
CA GLU A 70 -35.46 -4.47 -13.92
C GLU A 70 -34.14 -4.34 -14.70
N THR A 71 -34.06 -3.33 -15.57
CA THR A 71 -32.85 -2.98 -16.33
C THR A 71 -31.72 -2.51 -15.42
N ALA A 72 -32.01 -1.73 -14.38
CA ALA A 72 -31.02 -1.30 -13.41
C ALA A 72 -30.42 -2.49 -12.63
N ILE A 73 -31.28 -3.40 -12.16
CA ILE A 73 -30.86 -4.63 -11.47
C ILE A 73 -30.03 -5.50 -12.41
N TRP A 74 -30.50 -5.70 -13.64
CA TRP A 74 -29.80 -6.47 -14.65
C TRP A 74 -28.43 -5.88 -14.97
N MET A 75 -28.33 -4.56 -15.16
CA MET A 75 -27.07 -3.85 -15.37
C MET A 75 -26.06 -4.16 -14.26
N CYS A 76 -26.49 -4.05 -13.00
CA CYS A 76 -25.62 -4.32 -11.84
C CYS A 76 -25.16 -5.78 -11.76
N ILE A 77 -26.08 -6.73 -11.95
CA ILE A 77 -25.75 -8.17 -11.93
C ILE A 77 -24.78 -8.50 -13.08
N TYR A 78 -25.07 -8.00 -14.27
CA TYR A 78 -24.24 -8.28 -15.43
C TYR A 78 -22.86 -7.63 -15.31
N ASP A 79 -22.78 -6.38 -14.81
CA ASP A 79 -21.49 -5.73 -14.56
C ASP A 79 -20.65 -6.50 -13.54
N PHE A 80 -21.27 -7.07 -12.50
CA PHE A 80 -20.55 -7.90 -11.53
C PHE A 80 -19.83 -9.07 -12.23
N PHE A 81 -20.49 -9.78 -13.15
CA PHE A 81 -19.87 -10.89 -13.88
C PHE A 81 -18.82 -10.44 -14.90
N ILE A 82 -19.02 -9.28 -15.55
CA ILE A 82 -18.01 -8.68 -16.44
C ILE A 82 -16.76 -8.30 -15.63
N ALA A 83 -16.95 -7.61 -14.50
CA ALA A 83 -15.88 -7.19 -13.61
C ALA A 83 -15.15 -8.40 -13.02
N LEU A 84 -15.88 -9.43 -12.59
CA LEU A 84 -15.30 -10.70 -12.12
C LEU A 84 -14.47 -11.39 -13.21
N SER A 85 -14.85 -11.25 -14.48
CA SER A 85 -14.10 -11.81 -15.61
C SER A 85 -12.80 -11.06 -15.90
N LEU A 86 -12.77 -9.75 -15.64
CA LEU A 86 -11.53 -8.97 -15.67
C LEU A 86 -10.60 -9.37 -14.52
N THR A 87 -11.10 -9.36 -13.29
CA THR A 87 -10.29 -9.62 -12.09
C THR A 87 -9.86 -11.08 -11.99
N ALA A 88 -10.77 -12.04 -12.14
CA ALA A 88 -10.42 -13.46 -12.06
C ALA A 88 -9.73 -13.96 -13.33
N GLY A 89 -10.10 -13.45 -14.50
CA GLY A 89 -9.56 -13.85 -15.78
C GLY A 89 -8.34 -13.04 -16.19
N TYR A 90 -8.57 -11.86 -16.76
CA TYR A 90 -7.53 -11.04 -17.39
C TYR A 90 -6.35 -10.78 -16.45
N HIS A 91 -6.67 -10.43 -15.21
CA HIS A 91 -5.71 -10.11 -14.18
C HIS A 91 -5.10 -11.36 -13.54
N ARG A 92 -5.84 -12.07 -12.69
CA ARG A 92 -5.27 -13.12 -11.84
C ARG A 92 -4.88 -14.39 -12.59
N LEU A 93 -5.63 -14.79 -13.62
CA LEU A 93 -5.37 -16.00 -14.40
C LEU A 93 -4.31 -15.76 -15.48
N TRP A 94 -4.55 -14.82 -16.39
CA TRP A 94 -3.69 -14.65 -17.56
C TRP A 94 -2.48 -13.73 -17.32
N SER A 95 -2.62 -12.65 -16.55
CA SER A 95 -1.48 -11.77 -16.28
C SER A 95 -0.54 -12.36 -15.23
N HIS A 96 -1.09 -12.88 -14.13
CA HIS A 96 -0.29 -13.33 -12.97
C HIS A 96 -0.12 -14.83 -12.81
N LYS A 97 -0.90 -15.66 -13.52
CA LYS A 97 -0.85 -17.13 -13.39
C LYS A 97 -1.05 -17.62 -11.96
N SER A 98 -1.84 -16.90 -11.17
CA SER A 98 -2.07 -17.17 -9.74
C SER A 98 -2.90 -18.43 -9.48
N TYR A 99 -3.56 -18.98 -10.51
CA TYR A 99 -4.26 -20.26 -10.45
C TYR A 99 -4.38 -20.87 -11.85
N ARG A 100 -4.85 -22.12 -11.92
CA ARG A 100 -5.20 -22.81 -13.16
C ARG A 100 -6.71 -22.96 -13.27
N ALA A 101 -7.24 -22.80 -14.48
CA ALA A 101 -8.66 -22.95 -14.76
C ALA A 101 -8.91 -24.01 -15.83
N ARG A 102 -10.01 -24.75 -15.73
CA ARG A 102 -10.47 -25.67 -16.77
C ARG A 102 -11.02 -24.89 -17.97
N LEU A 103 -11.05 -25.55 -19.13
CA LEU A 103 -11.45 -24.94 -20.40
C LEU A 103 -12.83 -24.23 -20.35
N PRO A 104 -13.90 -24.79 -19.73
CA PRO A 104 -15.20 -24.12 -19.67
C PRO A 104 -15.13 -22.77 -18.94
N LEU A 105 -14.44 -22.72 -17.80
CA LEU A 105 -14.25 -21.50 -17.03
C LEU A 105 -13.41 -20.48 -17.83
N ARG A 106 -12.36 -20.92 -18.50
CA ARG A 106 -11.51 -20.06 -19.34
C ARG A 106 -12.29 -19.42 -20.49
N ILE A 107 -13.12 -20.18 -21.18
CA ILE A 107 -13.98 -19.66 -22.25
C ILE A 107 -14.98 -18.65 -21.67
N CYS A 108 -15.64 -18.99 -20.56
CA CYS A 108 -16.60 -18.11 -19.89
C CYS A 108 -15.97 -16.75 -19.51
N LEU A 109 -14.82 -16.77 -18.82
CA LEU A 109 -14.09 -15.56 -18.43
C LEU A 109 -13.59 -14.76 -19.65
N ALA A 110 -13.16 -15.44 -20.71
CA ALA A 110 -12.69 -14.79 -21.94
C ALA A 110 -13.84 -14.08 -22.69
N THR A 111 -15.01 -14.73 -22.77
CA THR A 111 -16.21 -14.18 -23.41
C THR A 111 -16.78 -13.00 -22.64
N LEU A 112 -17.01 -13.15 -21.34
CA LEU A 112 -17.55 -12.08 -20.51
C LEU A 112 -16.54 -10.92 -20.41
N GLY A 113 -15.25 -11.20 -20.22
CA GLY A 113 -14.22 -10.15 -20.14
C GLY A 113 -14.13 -9.30 -21.42
N ALA A 114 -14.41 -9.88 -22.60
CA ALA A 114 -14.48 -9.10 -23.84
C ALA A 114 -15.60 -8.04 -23.81
N GLY A 115 -16.70 -8.30 -23.11
CA GLY A 115 -17.81 -7.36 -22.91
C GLY A 115 -17.45 -6.11 -22.10
N ALA A 116 -16.25 -6.05 -21.50
CA ALA A 116 -15.74 -4.85 -20.85
C ALA A 116 -15.17 -3.80 -21.82
N PHE A 117 -14.94 -4.15 -23.09
CA PHE A 117 -14.31 -3.25 -24.08
C PHE A 117 -12.94 -2.71 -23.61
N GLN A 118 -12.09 -3.56 -23.02
CA GLN A 118 -10.75 -3.19 -22.54
C GLN A 118 -9.62 -3.88 -23.32
N TRP A 119 -9.84 -4.08 -24.61
CA TRP A 119 -8.99 -4.85 -25.52
C TRP A 119 -8.89 -6.34 -25.16
N SER A 120 -8.16 -7.09 -26.00
CA SER A 120 -8.01 -8.53 -25.87
C SER A 120 -7.27 -8.92 -24.59
N ILE A 121 -7.41 -10.18 -24.18
CA ILE A 121 -6.67 -10.73 -23.02
C ILE A 121 -5.16 -10.52 -23.22
N LYS A 122 -4.67 -10.76 -24.44
CA LYS A 122 -3.26 -10.62 -24.79
C LYS A 122 -2.78 -9.18 -24.62
N TRP A 123 -3.53 -8.20 -25.14
CA TRP A 123 -3.18 -6.79 -25.04
C TRP A 123 -3.20 -6.31 -23.59
N TRP A 124 -4.28 -6.62 -22.87
CA TRP A 124 -4.47 -6.22 -21.48
C TRP A 124 -3.39 -6.82 -20.59
N SER A 125 -3.16 -8.14 -20.72
CA SER A 125 -2.16 -8.83 -19.90
C SER A 125 -0.74 -8.36 -20.19
N TYR A 126 -0.44 -8.02 -21.46
CA TYR A 126 0.86 -7.46 -21.80
C TYR A 126 1.11 -6.13 -21.09
N LYS A 127 0.14 -5.21 -21.18
CA LYS A 127 0.21 -3.91 -20.53
C LYS A 127 0.30 -4.03 -19.01
N HIS A 128 -0.49 -4.92 -18.42
CA HIS A 128 -0.51 -5.13 -16.99
C HIS A 128 0.82 -5.72 -16.47
N ARG A 129 1.40 -6.70 -17.18
CA ARG A 129 2.73 -7.23 -16.85
C ARG A 129 3.82 -6.15 -16.96
N ALA A 130 3.72 -5.29 -17.98
CA ALA A 130 4.65 -4.17 -18.13
C ALA A 130 4.52 -3.17 -16.97
N HIS A 131 3.29 -2.87 -16.54
CA HIS A 131 3.04 -2.04 -15.36
C HIS A 131 3.70 -2.61 -14.10
N HIS A 132 3.53 -3.90 -13.79
CA HIS A 132 4.21 -4.50 -12.62
C HIS A 132 5.73 -4.44 -12.71
N ARG A 133 6.30 -4.71 -13.89
CA ARG A 133 7.75 -4.75 -14.07
C ARG A 133 8.40 -3.37 -14.02
N TYR A 134 7.71 -2.36 -14.53
CA TYR A 134 8.24 -1.02 -14.76
C TYR A 134 7.53 0.05 -13.95
N ILE A 135 6.81 -0.35 -12.89
CA ILE A 135 5.98 0.50 -12.07
C ILE A 135 6.66 1.83 -11.73
N ASP A 136 5.91 2.92 -11.82
CA ASP A 136 6.39 4.26 -11.48
C ASP A 136 7.56 4.79 -12.34
N THR A 137 7.91 4.11 -13.45
CA THR A 137 8.91 4.56 -14.43
C THR A 137 8.26 5.03 -15.72
N ASP A 138 9.02 5.66 -16.61
CA ASP A 138 8.48 6.09 -17.92
C ASP A 138 8.07 4.92 -18.83
N LEU A 139 8.51 3.70 -18.50
CA LEU A 139 8.14 2.47 -19.20
C LEU A 139 6.84 1.83 -18.68
N ASP A 140 6.26 2.35 -17.59
CA ASP A 140 4.94 1.98 -17.10
C ASP A 140 3.85 2.62 -18.00
N PRO A 141 2.99 1.80 -18.63
CA PRO A 141 1.98 2.30 -19.57
C PRO A 141 1.00 3.30 -18.97
N TYR A 142 0.74 3.24 -17.66
CA TYR A 142 -0.19 4.15 -16.98
C TYR A 142 0.44 4.72 -15.70
N ASN A 143 1.73 5.07 -15.80
CA ASN A 143 2.57 5.63 -14.74
C ASN A 143 1.83 6.66 -13.86
N ALA A 144 1.59 6.29 -12.60
CA ALA A 144 0.96 7.14 -11.60
C ALA A 144 1.72 8.45 -11.36
N ARG A 145 3.04 8.49 -11.53
CA ARG A 145 3.86 9.71 -11.35
C ARG A 145 3.61 10.80 -12.40
N LYS A 146 3.01 10.45 -13.55
CA LYS A 146 2.60 11.43 -14.58
C LYS A 146 1.29 12.16 -14.24
N GLY A 147 0.70 11.85 -13.10
CA GLY A 147 -0.47 12.53 -12.56
C GLY A 147 -1.74 11.67 -12.56
N LEU A 148 -2.71 12.10 -11.75
CA LEU A 148 -3.97 11.37 -11.55
C LEU A 148 -4.76 11.24 -12.85
N PHE A 149 -4.86 12.31 -13.64
CA PHE A 149 -5.57 12.28 -14.92
C PHE A 149 -4.92 11.34 -15.93
N TYR A 150 -3.59 11.38 -16.04
CA TYR A 150 -2.83 10.51 -16.95
C TYR A 150 -3.04 9.04 -16.59
N SER A 151 -2.81 8.67 -15.32
CA SER A 151 -2.97 7.29 -14.85
C SER A 151 -4.41 6.78 -14.88
N HIS A 152 -5.40 7.67 -14.74
CA HIS A 152 -6.81 7.30 -14.85
C HIS A 152 -7.20 7.03 -16.31
N ILE A 153 -7.08 8.02 -17.21
CA ILE A 153 -7.59 7.90 -18.58
C ILE A 153 -6.66 8.49 -19.64
N GLY A 154 -5.84 9.48 -19.30
CA GLY A 154 -5.02 10.20 -20.27
C GLY A 154 -3.96 9.36 -20.98
N TRP A 155 -3.53 8.24 -20.37
CA TRP A 155 -2.61 7.28 -20.99
C TRP A 155 -3.19 6.63 -22.25
N LEU A 156 -4.52 6.50 -22.37
CA LEU A 156 -5.19 5.95 -23.55
C LEU A 156 -5.20 6.89 -24.75
N PHE A 157 -4.93 8.18 -24.54
CA PHE A 157 -4.98 9.19 -25.58
C PHE A 157 -3.72 9.22 -26.44
N HIS A 158 -2.64 8.57 -26.02
CA HIS A 158 -1.36 8.60 -26.72
C HIS A 158 -1.09 7.24 -27.37
N LYS A 159 -0.58 7.25 -28.60
CA LYS A 159 -0.18 6.02 -29.28
C LYS A 159 1.03 5.40 -28.59
N ASP A 160 0.91 4.13 -28.25
CA ASP A 160 2.06 3.33 -27.87
C ASP A 160 2.57 2.54 -29.08
N GLU A 161 3.50 3.15 -29.83
CA GLU A 161 4.14 2.52 -31.00
C GLU A 161 5.17 1.43 -30.61
N GLY A 162 4.99 0.75 -29.47
CA GLY A 162 5.89 -0.29 -28.96
C GLY A 162 7.24 0.24 -28.46
N LYS A 163 7.37 1.57 -28.33
CA LYS A 163 8.57 2.26 -27.82
C LYS A 163 8.37 2.83 -26.41
N GLN A 164 7.12 3.03 -25.99
CA GLN A 164 6.82 3.69 -24.70
C GLN A 164 6.61 2.67 -23.59
N THR A 165 5.90 1.56 -23.86
CA THR A 165 5.74 0.49 -22.87
C THR A 165 6.98 -0.41 -22.82
N GLY A 166 7.45 -0.71 -21.61
CA GLY A 166 8.56 -1.62 -21.40
C GLY A 166 8.28 -3.05 -21.90
N LYS A 167 9.34 -3.74 -22.37
CA LYS A 167 9.21 -5.08 -22.95
C LYS A 167 8.97 -6.14 -21.87
N ILE A 168 7.96 -6.99 -22.09
CA ILE A 168 7.66 -8.15 -21.26
C ILE A 168 7.58 -9.43 -22.08
N ASP A 169 7.79 -10.56 -21.40
CA ASP A 169 7.55 -11.88 -22.00
C ASP A 169 6.05 -12.18 -22.07
N SER A 170 5.62 -12.58 -23.26
CA SER A 170 4.24 -12.92 -23.60
C SER A 170 4.14 -14.25 -24.33
N THR A 171 5.20 -15.08 -24.29
CA THR A 171 5.27 -16.37 -24.99
C THR A 171 4.10 -17.27 -24.59
N ASP A 172 3.81 -17.36 -23.29
CA ASP A 172 2.69 -18.13 -22.77
C ASP A 172 1.31 -17.64 -23.26
N LEU A 173 1.13 -16.32 -23.44
CA LEU A 173 -0.10 -15.75 -23.98
C LEU A 173 -0.27 -16.07 -25.47
N ASN A 174 0.85 -16.26 -26.17
CA ASN A 174 0.86 -16.64 -27.59
C ASN A 174 0.57 -18.14 -27.80
N GLU A 175 0.88 -18.96 -26.80
CA GLU A 175 0.67 -20.40 -26.80
C GLU A 175 -0.69 -20.81 -26.24
N ASP A 176 -1.37 -19.93 -25.51
CA ASP A 176 -2.70 -20.19 -24.96
C ASP A 176 -3.79 -20.16 -26.06
N PRO A 177 -4.45 -21.29 -26.38
CA PRO A 177 -5.43 -21.35 -27.46
C PRO A 177 -6.69 -20.52 -27.19
N VAL A 178 -7.08 -20.32 -25.94
CA VAL A 178 -8.24 -19.49 -25.58
C VAL A 178 -7.91 -18.02 -25.79
N VAL A 179 -6.69 -17.60 -25.42
CA VAL A 179 -6.22 -16.22 -25.63
C VAL A 179 -6.12 -15.92 -27.13
N ILE A 180 -5.56 -16.83 -27.92
CA ILE A 180 -5.47 -16.67 -29.38
C ILE A 180 -6.85 -16.67 -30.05
N TRP A 181 -7.75 -17.57 -29.63
CA TRP A 181 -9.13 -17.57 -30.09
C TRP A 181 -9.81 -16.23 -29.82
N GLN A 182 -9.76 -15.76 -28.56
CA GLN A 182 -10.38 -14.52 -28.15
C GLN A 182 -9.79 -13.32 -28.89
N GLN A 183 -8.47 -13.27 -29.10
CA GLN A 183 -7.79 -12.23 -29.88
C GLN A 183 -8.30 -12.16 -31.32
N ARG A 184 -8.52 -13.32 -31.98
CA ARG A 184 -8.96 -13.38 -33.39
C ARG A 184 -10.39 -12.88 -33.57
N ILE A 185 -11.27 -13.15 -32.61
CA ILE A 185 -12.69 -12.77 -32.67
C ILE A 185 -13.05 -11.66 -31.68
N TYR A 186 -12.07 -10.89 -31.20
CA TYR A 186 -12.27 -9.96 -30.08
C TYR A 186 -13.39 -8.96 -30.35
N VAL A 187 -13.40 -8.32 -31.51
CA VAL A 187 -14.40 -7.29 -31.87
C VAL A 187 -15.82 -7.86 -31.87
N PRO A 188 -16.15 -8.92 -32.64
CA PRO A 188 -17.51 -9.48 -32.61
C PRO A 188 -17.87 -10.03 -31.22
N LEU A 189 -16.92 -10.62 -30.49
CA LEU A 189 -17.16 -11.14 -29.15
C LEU A 189 -17.47 -10.01 -28.15
N SER A 190 -16.79 -8.87 -28.26
CA SER A 190 -17.01 -7.69 -27.41
C SER A 190 -18.37 -7.06 -27.68
N ILE A 191 -18.77 -6.93 -28.95
CA ILE A 191 -20.10 -6.43 -29.34
C ILE A 191 -21.18 -7.37 -28.82
N LEU A 192 -21.00 -8.68 -29.00
CA LEU A 192 -21.93 -9.69 -28.55
C LEU A 192 -22.11 -9.65 -27.03
N ALA A 193 -21.02 -9.79 -26.27
CA ALA A 193 -21.07 -9.87 -24.82
C ALA A 193 -21.35 -8.52 -24.15
N GLY A 194 -20.85 -7.41 -24.71
CA GLY A 194 -20.95 -6.10 -24.06
C GLY A 194 -22.18 -5.29 -24.43
N VAL A 195 -22.80 -5.57 -25.58
CA VAL A 195 -23.95 -4.79 -26.10
C VAL A 195 -25.14 -5.68 -26.45
N VAL A 196 -24.97 -6.65 -27.37
CA VAL A 196 -26.11 -7.42 -27.90
C VAL A 196 -26.76 -8.26 -26.80
N PHE A 197 -25.99 -9.06 -26.08
CA PHE A 197 -26.49 -9.93 -25.02
C PHE A 197 -27.23 -9.16 -23.91
N PRO A 198 -26.62 -8.14 -23.24
CA PRO A 198 -27.32 -7.40 -22.19
C PRO A 198 -28.57 -6.67 -22.70
N SER A 199 -28.57 -6.19 -23.95
CA SER A 199 -29.73 -5.54 -24.56
C SER A 199 -30.88 -6.51 -24.85
N LEU A 200 -30.55 -7.70 -25.37
CA LEU A 200 -31.55 -8.74 -25.62
C LEU A 200 -32.16 -9.28 -24.33
N VAL A 201 -31.38 -9.40 -23.25
CA VAL A 201 -31.95 -9.77 -21.95
C VAL A 201 -32.95 -8.72 -21.48
N ALA A 202 -32.68 -7.43 -21.67
CA ALA A 202 -33.62 -6.37 -21.33
C ALA A 202 -34.91 -6.37 -22.17
N SER A 203 -34.87 -6.91 -23.40
CA SER A 203 -36.08 -7.10 -24.20
C SER A 203 -37.05 -8.15 -23.64
N LEU A 204 -36.63 -8.97 -22.66
CA LEU A 204 -37.53 -9.91 -21.97
C LEU A 204 -38.62 -9.22 -21.15
N TRP A 205 -38.43 -7.93 -20.83
CA TRP A 205 -39.42 -7.05 -20.20
C TRP A 205 -39.68 -5.80 -21.04
N ASP A 206 -39.59 -5.93 -22.37
CA ASP A 206 -39.89 -4.88 -23.36
C ASP A 206 -39.03 -3.60 -23.25
N ASP A 207 -37.84 -3.67 -22.62
CA ASP A 207 -36.94 -2.53 -22.44
C ASP A 207 -35.66 -2.62 -23.27
N LEU A 208 -35.78 -2.95 -24.56
CA LEU A 208 -34.62 -2.98 -25.46
C LEU A 208 -33.85 -1.63 -25.49
N PRO A 209 -34.49 -0.45 -25.55
CA PRO A 209 -33.78 0.83 -25.47
C PRO A 209 -33.02 1.00 -24.16
N GLY A 210 -33.62 0.66 -23.01
CA GLY A 210 -32.94 0.70 -21.72
C GLY A 210 -31.78 -0.30 -21.62
N GLY A 211 -31.91 -1.47 -22.23
CA GLY A 211 -30.82 -2.44 -22.37
C GLY A 211 -29.60 -1.92 -23.13
N ILE A 212 -29.84 -1.15 -24.20
CA ILE A 212 -28.77 -0.52 -24.98
C ILE A 212 -28.12 0.62 -24.18
N VAL A 213 -28.92 1.55 -23.63
CA VAL A 213 -28.41 2.73 -22.94
C VAL A 213 -27.73 2.37 -21.62
N TYR A 214 -28.41 1.58 -20.77
CA TYR A 214 -27.99 1.33 -19.40
C TYR A 214 -27.21 0.02 -19.25
N ALA A 215 -27.80 -1.12 -19.60
CA ALA A 215 -27.16 -2.43 -19.43
C ALA A 215 -25.94 -2.64 -20.35
N SER A 216 -25.80 -1.82 -21.40
CA SER A 216 -24.66 -1.84 -22.33
C SER A 216 -23.79 -0.59 -22.20
N CYS A 217 -24.21 0.57 -22.70
CA CYS A 217 -23.35 1.75 -22.81
C CYS A 217 -22.92 2.32 -21.45
N LEU A 218 -23.86 2.61 -20.54
CA LEU A 218 -23.54 3.13 -19.21
C LEU A 218 -22.70 2.14 -18.42
N ARG A 219 -23.06 0.85 -18.48
CA ARG A 219 -22.29 -0.23 -17.86
C ARG A 219 -20.83 -0.27 -18.34
N ILE A 220 -20.58 -0.17 -19.65
CA ILE A 220 -19.23 -0.15 -20.21
C ILE A 220 -18.44 1.05 -19.67
N VAL A 221 -19.04 2.25 -19.71
CA VAL A 221 -18.42 3.48 -19.21
C VAL A 221 -18.11 3.38 -17.71
N PHE A 222 -19.07 2.91 -16.93
CA PHE A 222 -18.90 2.65 -15.50
C PHE A 222 -17.73 1.68 -15.26
N ARG A 223 -17.71 0.56 -15.97
CA ARG A 223 -16.66 -0.45 -15.85
C ARG A 223 -15.27 0.10 -16.20
N TRP A 224 -15.16 0.93 -17.24
CA TRP A 224 -13.91 1.62 -17.56
C TRP A 224 -13.41 2.45 -16.39
N HIS A 225 -14.24 3.34 -15.85
CA HIS A 225 -13.83 4.19 -14.73
C HIS A 225 -13.46 3.39 -13.48
N MET A 226 -14.24 2.35 -13.16
CA MET A 226 -13.94 1.50 -12.03
C MET A 226 -12.60 0.77 -12.24
N THR A 227 -12.27 0.31 -13.45
CA THR A 227 -10.94 -0.28 -13.72
C THR A 227 -9.86 0.80 -13.66
N PHE A 228 -10.09 1.98 -14.22
CA PHE A 228 -9.12 3.08 -14.20
C PHE A 228 -8.80 3.57 -12.79
N CYS A 229 -9.72 3.41 -11.83
CA CYS A 229 -9.46 3.62 -10.42
C CYS A 229 -8.33 2.72 -9.86
N THR A 230 -8.07 1.52 -10.39
CA THR A 230 -6.92 0.71 -9.96
C THR A 230 -5.61 1.37 -10.35
N ASN A 231 -5.54 1.91 -11.57
CA ASN A 231 -4.33 2.57 -12.08
C ASN A 231 -4.10 3.95 -11.44
N SER A 232 -5.18 4.58 -10.97
CA SER A 232 -5.15 5.94 -10.41
C SER A 232 -5.34 5.92 -8.89
N LEU A 233 -6.57 5.84 -8.39
CA LEU A 233 -6.87 5.93 -6.95
C LEU A 233 -6.05 4.95 -6.10
N ALA A 234 -5.81 3.72 -6.57
CA ALA A 234 -5.02 2.72 -5.84
C ALA A 234 -3.52 3.05 -5.77
N HIS A 235 -3.03 4.04 -6.53
CA HIS A 235 -1.67 4.57 -6.45
C HIS A 235 -1.58 5.92 -5.72
N TYR A 236 -2.71 6.45 -5.21
CA TYR A 236 -2.77 7.78 -4.58
C TYR A 236 -3.37 7.74 -3.18
N MET A 237 -4.38 6.89 -2.96
CA MET A 237 -5.14 6.82 -1.71
C MET A 237 -4.89 5.49 -0.99
N GLY A 238 -4.81 5.53 0.33
CA GLY A 238 -4.70 4.34 1.18
C GLY A 238 -3.36 4.16 1.87
N GLU A 239 -3.11 2.95 2.34
CA GLU A 239 -1.97 2.60 3.18
C GLU A 239 -0.96 1.73 2.43
N GLN A 240 0.28 1.71 2.90
CA GLN A 240 1.35 0.87 2.34
C GLN A 240 1.90 -0.08 3.40
N PRO A 241 1.11 -1.09 3.83
CA PRO A 241 1.50 -1.95 4.96
C PRO A 241 2.58 -2.98 4.61
N PHE A 242 2.90 -3.22 3.34
CA PHE A 242 3.89 -4.21 2.92
C PHE A 242 5.19 -3.56 2.40
N ASP A 243 5.08 -2.54 1.54
CA ASP A 243 6.23 -1.83 1.00
C ASP A 243 5.85 -0.40 0.53
N ASP A 244 6.70 0.60 0.76
CA ASP A 244 6.50 2.01 0.33
C ASP A 244 7.52 2.49 -0.72
N ARG A 245 8.28 1.61 -1.39
CA ARG A 245 9.23 2.01 -2.44
C ARG A 245 8.53 2.49 -3.71
N HIS A 246 7.35 1.95 -3.98
CA HIS A 246 6.51 2.31 -5.11
C HIS A 246 5.18 2.90 -4.64
N SER A 247 4.38 3.43 -5.56
CA SER A 247 3.12 4.14 -5.28
C SER A 247 1.88 3.29 -4.90
N PRO A 248 1.76 1.97 -5.13
CA PRO A 248 0.57 1.19 -4.80
C PRO A 248 0.17 1.24 -3.32
N ARG A 249 -1.13 1.34 -3.08
CA ARG A 249 -1.75 1.49 -1.76
C ARG A 249 -2.95 0.57 -1.60
N ASN A 250 -3.17 0.13 -0.35
CA ASN A 250 -4.37 -0.59 0.06
C ASN A 250 -5.45 0.42 0.47
N HIS A 251 -6.62 0.36 -0.18
CA HIS A 251 -7.74 1.24 0.11
C HIS A 251 -9.08 0.52 -0.06
N LEU A 252 -9.84 0.40 1.05
CA LEU A 252 -11.09 -0.35 1.09
C LEU A 252 -12.14 0.19 0.11
N PHE A 253 -12.30 1.51 0.01
CA PHE A 253 -13.28 2.09 -0.92
C PHE A 253 -12.92 1.79 -2.37
N THR A 254 -11.62 1.85 -2.72
CA THR A 254 -11.17 1.39 -4.03
C THR A 254 -11.49 -0.08 -4.22
N ALA A 255 -11.26 -0.94 -3.21
CA ALA A 255 -11.56 -2.36 -3.29
C ALA A 255 -13.05 -2.66 -3.50
N LEU A 256 -13.96 -1.88 -2.90
CA LEU A 256 -15.40 -1.98 -3.12
C LEU A 256 -15.77 -1.72 -4.59
N LEU A 257 -15.23 -0.64 -5.17
CA LEU A 257 -15.46 -0.26 -6.56
C LEU A 257 -14.84 -1.24 -7.57
N THR A 258 -13.78 -1.93 -7.18
CA THR A 258 -12.96 -2.75 -8.08
C THR A 258 -13.02 -4.26 -7.80
N LEU A 259 -14.00 -4.73 -7.03
CA LEU A 259 -14.16 -6.15 -6.66
C LEU A 259 -12.89 -6.78 -6.03
N GLY A 260 -12.24 -6.03 -5.15
CA GLY A 260 -11.07 -6.46 -4.39
C GLY A 260 -9.72 -5.98 -4.91
N GLU A 261 -9.66 -5.34 -6.08
CA GLU A 261 -8.41 -4.86 -6.68
C GLU A 261 -7.81 -3.62 -5.96
N GLY A 262 -8.50 -3.09 -4.95
CA GLY A 262 -8.03 -1.96 -4.14
C GLY A 262 -7.02 -2.32 -3.04
N TYR A 263 -6.77 -3.60 -2.77
CA TYR A 263 -5.65 -4.04 -1.93
C TYR A 263 -4.34 -4.07 -2.75
N HIS A 264 -4.02 -2.91 -3.34
CA HIS A 264 -3.04 -2.81 -4.41
C HIS A 264 -1.59 -2.87 -3.91
N ASN A 265 -1.32 -2.44 -2.68
CA ASN A 265 0.00 -2.57 -2.08
C ASN A 265 0.38 -4.04 -1.87
N PHE A 266 -0.56 -4.85 -1.39
CA PHE A 266 -0.35 -6.29 -1.27
C PHE A 266 -0.12 -6.92 -2.64
N HIS A 267 -1.00 -6.60 -3.59
CA HIS A 267 -0.96 -7.15 -4.93
C HIS A 267 0.37 -6.88 -5.65
N HIS A 268 0.91 -5.67 -5.54
CA HIS A 268 2.20 -5.33 -6.16
C HIS A 268 3.41 -5.97 -5.49
N GLU A 269 3.35 -6.20 -4.18
CA GLU A 269 4.41 -6.91 -3.46
C GLU A 269 4.36 -8.43 -3.74
N PHE A 270 3.16 -9.00 -3.83
CA PHE A 270 2.93 -10.45 -4.01
C PHE A 270 2.04 -10.75 -5.22
N PRO A 271 2.46 -10.42 -6.45
CA PRO A 271 1.61 -10.43 -7.64
C PRO A 271 1.09 -11.82 -8.04
N ASN A 272 1.72 -12.89 -7.56
CA ASN A 272 1.34 -14.26 -7.90
C ASN A 272 0.33 -14.88 -6.90
N ASP A 273 -0.03 -14.19 -5.81
CA ASP A 273 -1.12 -14.66 -4.92
C ASP A 273 -2.47 -14.49 -5.64
N TYR A 274 -3.35 -15.49 -5.57
CA TYR A 274 -4.68 -15.37 -6.19
C TYR A 274 -5.61 -14.41 -5.43
N ARG A 275 -5.20 -13.94 -4.25
CA ARG A 275 -5.93 -13.02 -3.40
C ARG A 275 -5.28 -11.65 -3.48
N ASN A 276 -6.08 -10.60 -3.49
CA ASN A 276 -5.59 -9.26 -3.19
C ASN A 276 -5.88 -8.91 -1.73
N GLY A 277 -7.11 -9.19 -1.28
CA GLY A 277 -7.48 -9.10 0.13
C GLY A 277 -7.13 -10.40 0.85
N ILE A 278 -6.07 -10.43 1.66
CA ILE A 278 -5.57 -11.69 2.24
C ILE A 278 -6.33 -12.16 3.46
N GLN A 279 -6.96 -11.26 4.22
CA GLN A 279 -7.79 -11.64 5.35
C GLN A 279 -9.09 -12.29 4.86
N TRP A 280 -9.67 -13.17 5.66
CA TRP A 280 -10.93 -13.82 5.28
C TRP A 280 -12.07 -12.81 5.09
N TYR A 281 -12.07 -11.72 5.88
CA TYR A 281 -13.06 -10.64 5.85
C TYR A 281 -12.69 -9.51 4.87
N ASP A 282 -11.50 -9.51 4.28
CA ASP A 282 -11.14 -8.50 3.28
C ASP A 282 -12.06 -8.66 2.06
N TYR A 283 -12.70 -7.55 1.67
CA TYR A 283 -13.65 -7.53 0.55
C TYR A 283 -12.92 -7.84 -0.76
N ASP A 284 -13.02 -9.10 -1.18
CA ASP A 284 -12.45 -9.58 -2.43
C ASP A 284 -13.39 -10.65 -3.01
N PRO A 285 -14.49 -10.25 -3.65
CA PRO A 285 -15.42 -11.17 -4.30
C PRO A 285 -14.75 -12.09 -5.33
N THR A 286 -13.66 -11.62 -5.93
CA THR A 286 -12.85 -12.39 -6.87
C THR A 286 -12.15 -13.57 -6.18
N LYS A 287 -11.53 -13.34 -5.01
CA LYS A 287 -10.96 -14.41 -4.17
C LYS A 287 -11.99 -15.47 -3.82
N TRP A 288 -13.18 -15.04 -3.38
CA TRP A 288 -14.22 -15.99 -2.99
C TRP A 288 -14.74 -16.79 -4.19
N SER A 289 -14.93 -16.15 -5.34
CA SER A 289 -15.35 -16.81 -6.58
C SER A 289 -14.34 -17.86 -7.05
N ILE A 290 -13.04 -17.52 -7.09
CA ILE A 290 -11.97 -18.46 -7.46
C ILE A 290 -11.93 -19.64 -6.47
N TRP A 291 -12.11 -19.38 -5.17
CA TRP A 291 -12.17 -20.43 -4.16
C TRP A 291 -13.39 -21.35 -4.36
N ILE A 292 -14.57 -20.81 -4.68
CA ILE A 292 -15.77 -21.62 -5.01
C ILE A 292 -15.50 -22.48 -6.25
N TRP A 293 -14.93 -21.90 -7.30
CA TRP A 293 -14.58 -22.65 -8.51
C TRP A 293 -13.57 -23.76 -8.25
N LYS A 294 -12.66 -23.59 -7.28
CA LYS A 294 -11.79 -24.67 -6.81
C LYS A 294 -12.60 -25.81 -6.21
N GLN A 295 -13.59 -25.53 -5.36
CA GLN A 295 -14.46 -26.55 -4.78
C GLN A 295 -15.29 -27.29 -5.84
N LEU A 296 -15.72 -26.58 -6.88
CA LEU A 296 -16.44 -27.14 -8.03
C LEU A 296 -15.52 -27.87 -9.03
N GLY A 297 -14.20 -27.90 -8.79
CA GLY A 297 -13.22 -28.50 -9.69
C GLY A 297 -13.01 -27.72 -11.01
N LEU A 298 -13.50 -26.49 -11.13
CA LEU A 298 -13.29 -25.62 -12.28
C LEU A 298 -11.95 -24.87 -12.22
N ALA A 299 -11.41 -24.68 -11.02
CA ALA A 299 -10.09 -24.08 -10.76
C ALA A 299 -9.21 -25.02 -9.93
N SER A 300 -7.89 -24.88 -10.05
CA SER A 300 -6.91 -25.65 -9.29
C SER A 300 -5.62 -24.84 -9.08
N SER A 301 -4.70 -25.36 -8.25
CA SER A 301 -3.37 -24.78 -8.06
C SER A 301 -3.39 -23.29 -7.67
N LEU A 302 -4.32 -22.91 -6.79
CA LEU A 302 -4.41 -21.55 -6.26
C LEU A 302 -3.14 -21.23 -5.47
N ASN A 303 -2.39 -20.25 -5.96
CA ASN A 303 -1.15 -19.83 -5.33
C ASN A 303 -1.44 -18.86 -4.18
N GLN A 304 -0.93 -19.17 -3.00
CA GLN A 304 -1.04 -18.35 -1.81
C GLN A 304 0.34 -18.08 -1.26
N THR A 305 0.66 -16.80 -1.09
CA THR A 305 1.88 -16.39 -0.40
C THR A 305 1.84 -16.90 1.04
N GLN A 306 2.98 -17.41 1.49
CA GLN A 306 3.12 -17.91 2.85
C GLN A 306 2.91 -16.77 3.85
N VAL A 307 2.15 -17.04 4.91
CA VAL A 307 1.83 -16.05 5.96
C VAL A 307 3.11 -15.43 6.52
N ASN A 308 4.15 -16.23 6.76
CA ASN A 308 5.44 -15.77 7.26
C ASN A 308 6.08 -14.69 6.36
N GLU A 309 6.02 -14.84 5.03
CA GLU A 309 6.57 -13.83 4.12
C GLU A 309 5.75 -12.53 4.15
N THR A 310 4.42 -12.64 4.24
CA THR A 310 3.55 -11.45 4.36
C THR A 310 3.76 -10.71 5.69
N GLU A 311 3.99 -11.44 6.79
CA GLU A 311 4.26 -10.83 8.09
C GLU A 311 5.67 -10.23 8.16
N LYS A 312 6.68 -10.85 7.53
CA LYS A 312 8.01 -10.25 7.41
C LYS A 312 7.94 -8.86 6.76
N SER A 313 7.26 -8.72 5.61
CA SER A 313 7.12 -7.42 4.94
C SER A 313 6.39 -6.40 5.83
N ARG A 314 5.35 -6.81 6.55
CA ARG A 314 4.65 -5.92 7.51
C ARG A 314 5.55 -5.46 8.65
N VAL A 315 6.29 -6.38 9.27
CA VAL A 315 7.20 -6.05 10.37
C VAL A 315 8.31 -5.12 9.89
N GLN A 316 8.89 -5.37 8.70
CA GLN A 316 9.89 -4.49 8.10
C GLN A 316 9.33 -3.09 7.87
N GLN A 317 8.10 -2.98 7.38
CA GLN A 317 7.45 -1.70 7.14
C GLN A 317 7.11 -0.96 8.44
N LEU A 318 6.64 -1.68 9.46
CA LEU A 318 6.42 -1.12 10.80
C LEU A 318 7.74 -0.64 11.42
N GLN A 319 8.80 -1.43 11.31
CA GLN A 319 10.14 -1.06 11.80
C GLN A 319 10.61 0.23 11.13
N LYS A 320 10.46 0.35 9.81
CA LYS A 320 10.78 1.58 9.07
C LYS A 320 10.02 2.80 9.60
N HIS A 321 8.74 2.66 9.94
CA HIS A 321 7.96 3.73 10.54
C HIS A 321 8.39 4.06 11.97
N LEU A 322 8.69 3.03 12.77
CA LEU A 322 9.22 3.19 14.12
C LEU A 322 10.56 3.90 14.10
N ASP A 323 11.46 3.55 13.19
CA ASP A 323 12.78 4.18 13.04
C ASP A 323 12.66 5.65 12.63
N LYS A 324 11.79 5.96 11.66
CA LYS A 324 11.47 7.36 11.28
C LYS A 324 10.97 8.16 12.48
N LYS A 325 10.05 7.59 13.28
CA LYS A 325 9.54 8.26 14.49
C LYS A 325 10.62 8.39 15.55
N ARG A 326 11.41 7.34 15.78
CA ARG A 326 12.52 7.31 16.73
C ARG A 326 13.55 8.40 16.42
N ALA A 327 13.85 8.63 15.15
CA ALA A 327 14.78 9.67 14.70
C ALA A 327 14.30 11.12 15.00
N THR A 328 13.01 11.33 15.26
CA THR A 328 12.48 12.67 15.65
C THR A 328 12.57 12.95 17.15
N LEU A 329 12.94 11.96 17.95
CA LEU A 329 12.95 12.05 19.41
C LEU A 329 14.39 12.22 19.93
N ILE A 330 14.54 12.94 21.04
CA ILE A 330 15.82 13.11 21.73
C ILE A 330 15.98 11.96 22.72
N TRP A 331 16.94 11.07 22.46
CA TRP A 331 17.22 9.92 23.32
C TRP A 331 18.43 10.11 24.23
N GLY A 332 19.22 11.18 24.01
CA GLY A 332 20.54 11.33 24.61
C GLY A 332 21.63 10.58 23.84
N PRO A 333 22.89 10.72 24.25
CA PRO A 333 24.03 10.07 23.59
C PRO A 333 23.96 8.54 23.73
N THR A 334 24.40 7.83 22.69
CA THR A 334 24.56 6.38 22.73
C THR A 334 25.79 6.00 23.56
N LEU A 335 25.86 4.77 24.05
CA LEU A 335 26.99 4.34 24.89
C LEU A 335 28.33 4.43 24.17
N ASP A 336 28.31 4.19 22.87
CA ASP A 336 29.43 4.26 21.93
C ASP A 336 29.92 5.69 21.64
N GLU A 337 29.08 6.70 21.89
CA GLU A 337 29.44 8.12 21.78
C GLU A 337 30.04 8.69 23.08
N LEU A 338 29.89 7.97 24.20
CA LEU A 338 30.30 8.45 25.51
C LEU A 338 31.79 8.24 25.76
N PRO A 339 32.47 9.18 26.43
CA PRO A 339 33.86 9.01 26.82
C PRO A 339 33.99 7.89 27.87
N ALA A 340 35.07 7.12 27.76
CA ALA A 340 35.50 6.22 28.82
C ALA A 340 36.05 7.05 29.99
N ILE A 341 35.56 6.79 31.20
CA ILE A 341 35.96 7.48 32.43
C ILE A 341 36.52 6.44 33.41
N GLU A 342 37.74 6.66 33.90
CA GLU A 342 38.27 5.85 34.99
C GLU A 342 37.59 6.20 36.31
N TRP A 343 37.43 5.20 37.19
CA TRP A 343 36.76 5.39 38.48
C TRP A 343 37.39 6.51 39.33
N ASP A 344 38.73 6.61 39.34
CA ASP A 344 39.44 7.64 40.10
C ASP A 344 39.18 9.05 39.54
N THR A 345 39.00 9.17 38.22
CA THR A 345 38.61 10.43 37.57
C THR A 345 37.19 10.82 37.94
N TYR A 346 36.25 9.87 37.89
CA TYR A 346 34.87 10.07 38.36
C TYR A 346 34.81 10.55 39.82
N VAL A 347 35.54 9.89 40.73
CA VAL A 347 35.60 10.28 42.15
C VAL A 347 36.19 11.68 42.31
N LYS A 348 37.21 12.04 41.52
CA LYS A 348 37.82 13.37 41.54
C LYS A 348 36.84 14.46 41.07
N GLU A 349 36.09 14.23 40.00
CA GLU A 349 35.07 15.17 39.51
C GLU A 349 33.97 15.42 40.53
N VAL A 350 33.50 14.36 41.21
CA VAL A 350 32.50 14.48 42.28
C VAL A 350 33.05 15.26 43.47
N LYS A 351 34.31 15.01 43.89
CA LYS A 351 34.98 15.80 44.95
C LYS A 351 35.10 17.29 44.58
N ASN A 352 35.28 17.58 43.29
CA ASN A 352 35.33 18.95 42.75
C ASN A 352 33.95 19.61 42.61
N GLY A 353 32.87 18.91 43.00
CA GLY A 353 31.52 19.48 43.10
C GLY A 353 30.53 18.99 42.05
N ALA A 354 30.96 18.13 41.11
CA ALA A 354 30.07 17.57 40.10
C ALA A 354 28.99 16.67 40.74
N ARG A 355 27.76 16.70 40.22
CA ARG A 355 26.64 15.90 40.74
C ARG A 355 26.42 14.68 39.85
N LEU A 356 27.37 13.75 39.94
CA LEU A 356 27.38 12.55 39.11
C LEU A 356 26.87 11.32 39.88
N LEU A 357 26.20 10.43 39.16
CA LEU A 357 25.76 9.11 39.63
C LEU A 357 26.16 8.04 38.62
N VAL A 358 26.54 6.86 39.09
CA VAL A 358 26.74 5.69 38.22
C VAL A 358 25.51 4.81 38.28
N ILE A 359 24.96 4.46 37.11
CA ILE A 359 23.87 3.48 36.96
C ILE A 359 24.27 2.56 35.80
N GLU A 360 24.34 1.25 36.07
CA GLU A 360 24.78 0.20 35.15
C GLU A 360 26.13 0.50 34.47
N GLY A 361 27.08 1.06 35.23
CA GLY A 361 28.40 1.43 34.72
C GLY A 361 28.42 2.69 33.85
N VAL A 362 27.30 3.39 33.69
CA VAL A 362 27.20 4.67 32.96
C VAL A 362 27.14 5.83 33.94
N VAL A 363 27.96 6.86 33.71
CA VAL A 363 28.00 8.09 34.48
C VAL A 363 26.92 9.03 33.99
N HIS A 364 26.10 9.53 34.91
CA HIS A 364 25.00 10.45 34.64
C HIS A 364 25.18 11.75 35.42
N ASP A 365 25.09 12.89 34.74
CA ASP A 365 25.03 14.20 35.38
C ASP A 365 23.59 14.54 35.74
N VAL A 366 23.30 14.52 37.04
CA VAL A 366 21.96 14.82 37.57
C VAL A 366 21.84 16.24 38.11
N THR A 367 22.81 17.12 37.88
CA THR A 367 22.89 18.47 38.47
C THR A 367 21.58 19.25 38.32
N GLU A 368 21.04 19.34 37.10
CA GLU A 368 19.78 20.06 36.83
C GLU A 368 18.56 19.26 37.31
N PHE A 369 18.61 17.93 37.18
CA PHE A 369 17.48 17.06 37.51
C PHE A 369 17.22 16.94 39.02
N MET A 370 18.23 17.17 39.86
CA MET A 370 18.11 17.11 41.32
C MET A 370 16.99 17.99 41.88
N ALA A 371 16.67 19.11 41.24
CA ALA A 371 15.63 20.05 41.70
C ALA A 371 14.21 19.56 41.41
N VAL A 372 14.04 18.73 40.37
CA VAL A 372 12.74 18.28 39.86
C VAL A 372 12.50 16.78 40.04
N HIS A 373 13.44 16.06 40.66
CA HIS A 373 13.33 14.64 40.93
C HIS A 373 12.09 14.32 41.79
N PRO A 374 11.15 13.47 41.32
CA PRO A 374 9.89 13.21 42.03
C PRO A 374 10.05 12.56 43.41
N GLY A 375 11.10 11.76 43.61
CA GLY A 375 11.43 11.19 44.92
C GLY A 375 12.11 12.18 45.88
N GLY A 376 12.27 13.44 45.47
CA GLY A 376 12.91 14.50 46.22
C GLY A 376 14.43 14.53 46.04
N ARG A 377 15.00 15.72 46.29
CA ARG A 377 16.44 16.01 46.14
C ARG A 377 17.33 15.21 47.08
N ALA A 378 16.85 14.92 48.28
CA ALA A 378 17.64 14.28 49.33
C ALA A 378 18.11 12.87 48.94
N ILE A 379 17.28 12.12 48.21
CA ILE A 379 17.60 10.75 47.77
C ILE A 379 18.77 10.76 46.77
N LEU A 380 18.76 11.68 45.81
CA LEU A 380 19.87 11.83 44.87
C LEU A 380 21.13 12.34 45.59
N ALA A 381 20.97 13.32 46.49
CA ALA A 381 22.10 13.89 47.24
C ALA A 381 22.85 12.84 48.08
N ALA A 382 22.14 11.88 48.68
CA ALA A 382 22.74 10.80 49.47
C ALA A 382 23.57 9.79 48.64
N ASN A 383 23.37 9.80 47.32
CA ASN A 383 23.97 8.83 46.40
C ASN A 383 24.98 9.44 45.41
N ILE A 384 25.17 10.77 45.40
CA ILE A 384 26.20 11.42 44.58
C ILE A 384 27.56 10.77 44.82
N GLY A 385 28.27 10.42 43.73
CA GLY A 385 29.57 9.76 43.80
C GLY A 385 29.53 8.26 44.02
N LYS A 386 28.35 7.63 44.02
CA LYS A 386 28.18 6.18 44.22
C LYS A 386 27.59 5.51 42.98
N ASP A 387 27.71 4.18 42.97
CA ASP A 387 26.89 3.33 42.12
C ASP A 387 25.48 3.22 42.70
N ALA A 388 24.51 3.80 42.01
CA ALA A 388 23.10 3.82 42.35
C ALA A 388 22.28 2.77 41.57
N THR A 389 22.93 1.85 40.85
CA THR A 389 22.28 0.80 40.05
C THR A 389 21.26 0.02 40.87
N GLY A 390 21.66 -0.45 42.06
CA GLY A 390 20.78 -1.20 42.95
C GLY A 390 19.59 -0.38 43.48
N LEU A 391 19.68 0.94 43.53
CA LEU A 391 18.58 1.82 43.95
C LEU A 391 17.66 2.19 42.79
N PHE A 392 18.21 2.29 41.59
CA PHE A 392 17.48 2.60 40.38
C PHE A 392 16.72 1.37 39.83
N LEU A 393 17.34 0.18 39.90
CA LEU A 393 16.78 -1.09 39.43
C LEU A 393 16.12 -1.93 40.55
N GLY A 394 16.44 -1.67 41.83
CA GLY A 394 16.20 -2.62 42.92
C GLY A 394 15.09 -2.31 43.94
N LYS A 395 14.41 -3.42 44.30
CA LYS A 395 13.47 -3.76 45.40
C LYS A 395 12.29 -2.85 45.76
N VAL A 396 12.37 -1.52 45.66
CA VAL A 396 11.23 -0.61 45.93
C VAL A 396 10.80 0.14 44.67
N TYR A 397 11.75 0.50 43.81
CA TYR A 397 11.51 1.31 42.61
C TYR A 397 12.09 0.59 41.39
N ASN A 398 11.24 -0.12 40.65
CA ASN A 398 11.53 -0.49 39.27
C ASN A 398 11.16 0.71 38.40
N HIS A 399 12.13 1.61 38.15
CA HIS A 399 11.87 2.89 37.50
C HIS A 399 11.20 2.69 36.13
N SER A 400 10.18 3.50 35.85
CA SER A 400 9.37 3.39 34.63
C SER A 400 10.19 3.61 33.35
N ASN A 401 9.64 3.23 32.19
CA ASN A 401 10.24 3.54 30.88
C ASN A 401 10.49 5.06 30.71
N ALA A 402 9.61 5.91 31.26
CA ALA A 402 9.79 7.36 31.20
C ALA A 402 11.03 7.83 32.00
N ALA A 403 11.26 7.23 33.16
CA ALA A 403 12.45 7.51 33.97
C ALA A 403 13.73 7.00 33.29
N ASN A 404 13.69 5.84 32.64
CA ASN A 404 14.80 5.33 31.82
C ASN A 404 15.11 6.24 30.62
N ASN A 405 14.08 6.73 29.92
CA ASN A 405 14.26 7.66 28.80
C ASN A 405 14.84 9.02 29.25
N LEU A 406 14.47 9.50 30.44
CA LEU A 406 15.05 10.72 30.99
C LEU A 406 16.49 10.48 31.48
N LEU A 407 16.75 9.32 32.07
CA LEU A 407 18.10 8.93 32.49
C LEU A 407 19.05 8.91 31.29
N SER A 408 18.62 8.40 30.14
CA SER A 408 19.47 8.35 28.95
C SER A 408 19.89 9.72 28.41
N THR A 409 19.11 10.79 28.65
CA THR A 409 19.49 12.15 28.28
C THR A 409 20.53 12.78 29.20
N MET A 410 20.80 12.18 30.36
CA MET A 410 21.74 12.68 31.38
C MET A 410 23.12 12.00 31.32
N ARG A 411 23.37 11.12 30.35
CA ARG A 411 24.63 10.36 30.25
C ARG A 411 25.80 11.26 29.87
N VAL A 412 26.93 11.09 30.56
CA VAL A 412 28.16 11.88 30.33
C VAL A 412 29.42 11.03 30.18
N GLY A 413 29.38 9.73 30.49
CA GLY A 413 30.50 8.83 30.29
C GLY A 413 30.20 7.37 30.64
N VAL A 414 31.13 6.47 30.34
CA VAL A 414 31.06 5.05 30.71
C VAL A 414 32.26 4.71 31.58
N ILE A 415 32.03 4.08 32.72
CA ILE A 415 33.10 3.64 33.61
C ILE A 415 33.88 2.50 32.96
N ILE A 416 35.18 2.66 32.81
CA ILE A 416 36.11 1.58 32.45
C ILE A 416 36.74 0.99 33.71
N ALA A 417 36.82 -0.35 33.76
CA ALA A 417 37.44 -1.05 34.87
C ALA A 417 38.93 -0.68 34.98
N ARG A 418 39.41 -0.60 36.22
CA ARG A 418 40.82 -0.41 36.55
C ARG A 418 41.67 -1.53 35.94
N ASN A 419 42.73 -1.16 35.23
CA ASN A 419 43.84 -2.06 34.95
C ASN A 419 44.69 -2.17 36.23
N ASP A 420 44.19 -2.89 37.23
CA ASP A 420 44.95 -3.14 38.45
C ASP A 420 45.90 -4.32 38.21
N GLY A 421 47.16 -3.98 37.93
CA GLY A 421 48.25 -4.78 38.47
C GLY A 421 48.29 -4.56 39.97
N ASP A 422 48.05 -5.65 40.70
CA ASP A 422 48.27 -5.86 42.13
C ASP A 422 47.22 -5.33 43.13
N ASP A 423 47.00 -6.20 44.11
CA ASP A 423 46.19 -6.11 45.34
C ASP A 423 44.65 -6.16 45.25
N GLY A 424 44.14 -7.28 45.78
CA GLY A 424 42.74 -7.66 45.78
C GLY A 424 41.89 -6.93 46.82
N ASP A 425 40.74 -6.45 46.36
CA ASP A 425 39.46 -6.65 47.04
C ASP A 425 38.34 -6.57 46.00
N SER A 426 37.74 -7.72 45.70
CA SER A 426 36.88 -7.93 44.54
C SER A 426 35.42 -7.64 44.87
N HIS A 427 34.89 -6.48 44.45
CA HIS A 427 33.46 -6.30 44.14
C HIS A 427 33.24 -5.14 43.14
N THR A 428 33.79 -5.29 41.94
CA THR A 428 33.32 -4.57 40.74
C THR A 428 33.01 -5.60 39.67
N SER A 429 31.72 -5.91 39.51
CA SER A 429 31.24 -6.77 38.43
C SER A 429 31.52 -6.07 37.10
N ALA A 430 32.46 -6.62 36.34
CA ALA A 430 32.75 -6.23 34.97
C ALA A 430 31.44 -6.16 34.16
N VAL A 431 31.26 -5.06 33.43
CA VAL A 431 30.19 -4.95 32.42
C VAL A 431 30.50 -5.97 31.33
N SER A 432 29.86 -7.14 31.41
CA SER A 432 29.88 -8.09 30.30
C SER A 432 29.13 -7.45 29.14
N THR A 433 29.84 -7.26 28.03
CA THR A 433 29.31 -6.89 26.74
C THR A 433 28.39 -8.00 26.20
N SER A 434 27.16 -8.06 26.70
CA SER A 434 26.10 -8.87 26.12
C SER A 434 24.80 -8.07 26.05
N PHE A 435 24.79 -7.01 25.23
CA PHE A 435 23.55 -6.42 24.75
C PHE A 435 23.15 -7.14 23.46
N SER A 436 22.20 -8.06 23.58
CA SER A 436 21.46 -8.59 22.43
C SER A 436 20.56 -7.50 21.85
N ARG A 437 20.59 -7.42 20.51
CA ARG A 437 19.92 -6.48 19.61
C ARG A 437 18.43 -6.26 19.84
#